data_AF-A0A6B8QR99-F1
#
_entry.id   AF-A0A6B8QR99-F1
#
_cell.length_a   1.000
_cell.length_b   1.000
_cell.length_c   1.000
_cell.angle_alpha   90.00
_cell.angle_beta   90.00
_cell.angle_gamma   90.00
#
_symmetry.space_group_name_H-M   'P 1'
#
loop_
_entity.id
_entity.type
_entity.pdbx_description
1 polymer ?
#
loop_
_entity_poly.entity_id
_entity_poly.type
_entity_poly.pdbx_seq_one_letter_code
_entity_poly.pdbx_strand_id
1 'polypeptide(L)' 'MAKLPNIHPGEILYEDFMQPMALSKNALAKQMGVPATRIGEITLGRRAITADTDLRLAKVFGTSEGY' A
#
# COMPACT_ATOMS: atom_id res chain seq x y z
N MET A 1 -27.73 -11.95 -7.23
CA MET A 1 -26.89 -11.34 -6.17
C MET A 1 -26.11 -10.19 -6.80
N ALA A 2 -26.13 -9.00 -6.21
CA ALA A 2 -25.29 -7.89 -6.68
C ALA A 2 -23.82 -8.24 -6.40
N LYS A 3 -22.95 -8.06 -7.40
CA LYS A 3 -21.52 -8.34 -7.28
C LYS A 3 -20.89 -7.22 -6.45
N LEU A 4 -20.18 -7.56 -5.37
CA LEU A 4 -19.43 -6.55 -4.60
C LEU A 4 -18.39 -5.87 -5.50
N PRO A 5 -18.16 -4.56 -5.33
CA PRO A 5 -17.10 -3.86 -6.05
C PRO A 5 -15.75 -4.49 -5.70
N ASN A 6 -14.88 -4.61 -6.71
CA ASN A 6 -13.50 -5.03 -6.48
C ASN A 6 -12.76 -3.91 -5.74
N ILE A 7 -12.28 -4.21 -4.53
CA ILE A 7 -11.49 -3.27 -3.73
C ILE A 7 -10.09 -3.19 -4.33
N HIS A 8 -9.58 -1.97 -4.49
CA HIS A 8 -8.21 -1.79 -4.96
C HIS A 8 -7.24 -2.07 -3.80
N PRO A 9 -6.12 -2.80 -4.01
CA PRO A 9 -5.15 -3.08 -2.94
C PRO A 9 -4.65 -1.82 -2.23
N GLY A 10 -4.50 -0.72 -2.96
CA GLY A 10 -4.12 0.55 -2.34
C GLY A 10 -5.12 1.14 -1.34
N GLU A 11 -6.40 0.77 -1.42
CA GLU A 11 -7.42 1.15 -0.43
C GLU A 11 -7.17 0.38 0.88
N ILE A 12 -6.98 -0.94 0.80
CA ILE A 12 -6.56 -1.80 1.92
C ILE A 12 -5.26 -1.28 2.54
N LEU A 13 -4.26 -0.93 1.73
CA LEU A 13 -2.98 -0.41 2.21
C LEU A 13 -3.18 0.85 3.06
N TYR A 14 -4.09 1.71 2.63
CA TYR A 14 -4.34 2.96 3.32
C TYR A 14 -5.15 2.75 4.61
N GLU A 15 -6.25 2.01 4.53
CA GLU A 15 -7.22 1.85 5.61
C GLU A 15 -6.78 0.85 6.67
N ASP A 16 -6.18 -0.28 6.27
CA ASP A 16 -5.89 -1.39 7.19
C ASP A 16 -4.45 -1.38 7.73
N PHE A 17 -3.54 -0.66 7.07
CA PHE A 17 -2.12 -0.62 7.47
C PHE A 17 -1.70 0.81 7.85
N MET A 18 -1.82 1.76 6.94
CA MET A 18 -1.27 3.09 7.16
C MET A 18 -2.04 3.88 8.23
N GLN A 19 -3.37 3.89 8.19
CA GLN A 19 -4.19 4.60 9.17
C GLN A 19 -4.03 4.06 10.60
N PRO A 20 -4.10 2.74 10.87
CA PRO A 20 -3.91 2.19 12.21
C PRO A 20 -2.51 2.47 12.78
N MET A 21 -1.51 2.57 11.92
CA MET A 21 -0.12 2.88 12.31
C MET A 21 0.18 4.39 12.36
N ALA A 22 -0.81 5.27 12.11
CA ALA A 22 -0.63 6.72 11.96
C ALA A 22 0.50 7.08 10.96
N LEU A 23 0.68 6.27 9.92
CA LEU A 23 1.77 6.37 8.97
C LEU A 23 1.38 7.23 7.76
N SER A 24 2.10 8.33 7.55
CA SER A 24 1.88 9.16 6.35
C SER A 24 2.43 8.50 5.07
N LYS A 25 1.86 8.86 3.90
CA LYS A 25 2.36 8.41 2.59
C LYS A 25 3.83 8.74 2.38
N ASN A 26 4.27 9.90 2.85
CA ASN A 26 5.67 10.33 2.79
C ASN A 26 6.57 9.49 3.71
N ALA A 27 6.10 9.16 4.92
CA ALA A 27 6.86 8.32 5.84
C ALA A 27 7.01 6.89 5.31
N LEU A 28 5.94 6.29 4.79
CA LEU A 28 5.99 4.98 4.15
C LEU A 28 6.95 4.99 2.95
N ALA A 29 6.84 5.99 2.07
CA ALA A 29 7.72 6.13 0.92
C ALA A 29 9.20 6.24 1.31
N LYS A 30 9.51 6.97 2.39
CA LYS A 30 10.86 7.10 2.95
C LYS A 30 11.37 5.76 3.46
N GLN A 31 10.55 4.99 4.19
CA GLN A 31 10.94 3.66 4.69
C GLN A 31 11.15 2.65 3.56
N MET A 32 10.34 2.71 2.50
CA MET A 32 10.47 1.87 1.31
C MET A 32 11.60 2.29 0.37
N GLY A 33 12.14 3.51 0.52
CA GLY A 33 13.13 4.09 -0.38
C GLY A 33 12.58 4.38 -1.78
N VAL A 34 11.32 4.82 -1.89
CA VAL A 34 10.64 5.09 -3.17
C VAL A 34 10.06 6.51 -3.20
N PRO A 35 9.74 7.07 -4.38
CA PRO A 35 9.06 8.37 -4.46
C PRO A 35 7.69 8.35 -3.77
N ALA A 36 7.35 9.41 -3.03
CA ALA A 36 6.06 9.52 -2.35
C ALA A 36 4.85 9.51 -3.30
N THR A 37 5.04 9.99 -4.54
CA THR A 37 4.05 9.90 -5.62
C THR A 37 3.62 8.47 -5.89
N ARG A 38 4.53 7.49 -5.73
CA ARG A 38 4.20 6.07 -5.89
C ARG A 38 3.15 5.61 -4.90
N ILE A 39 3.34 5.93 -3.62
CA ILE A 39 2.39 5.57 -2.55
C ILE A 39 1.07 6.33 -2.73
N GLY A 40 1.16 7.61 -3.12
CA GLY A 40 -0.01 8.42 -3.47
C GLY A 40 -0.87 7.81 -4.58
N GLU A 41 -0.26 7.37 -5.68
CA GLU A 41 -0.98 6.77 -6.80
C GLU A 41 -1.56 5.40 -6.46
N ILE A 42 -0.83 4.58 -5.68
CA ILE A 42 -1.33 3.27 -5.21
C ILE A 42 -2.58 3.46 -4.35
N THR A 43 -2.47 4.30 -3.29
CA THR A 43 -3.59 4.57 -2.36
C THR A 43 -4.79 5.28 -3.00
N LEU A 44 -4.63 5.83 -4.20
CA LEU A 44 -5.72 6.43 -4.98
C LEU A 44 -6.25 5.52 -6.09
N GLY A 45 -5.81 4.27 -6.15
CA GLY A 45 -6.26 3.31 -7.16
C GLY A 45 -5.72 3.57 -8.57
N ARG A 46 -4.73 4.45 -8.72
CA ARG A 46 -4.18 4.87 -10.03
C ARG A 46 -2.93 4.10 -10.44
N ARG A 47 -2.35 3.32 -9.52
CA ARG A 47 -1.20 2.45 -9.78
C ARG A 47 -1.40 1.10 -9.10
N ALA A 48 -1.18 0.03 -9.85
CA ALA A 48 -1.13 -1.33 -9.31
C ALA A 48 0.12 -1.56 -8.45
N ILE A 49 0.03 -2.51 -7.51
CA ILE A 49 1.17 -2.97 -6.72
C ILE A 49 1.97 -3.98 -7.55
N THR A 50 3.26 -3.71 -7.75
CA THR A 50 4.19 -4.63 -8.41
C THR A 50 4.84 -5.56 -7.38
N ALA A 51 5.43 -6.68 -7.82
CA ALA A 51 6.17 -7.57 -6.92
C ALA A 51 7.31 -6.88 -6.14
N ASP A 52 8.05 -5.93 -6.74
CA ASP A 52 9.03 -5.11 -6.00
C ASP A 52 8.37 -4.25 -4.92
N THR A 53 7.19 -3.68 -5.22
CA THR A 53 6.45 -2.87 -4.25
C THR A 53 5.93 -3.73 -3.11
N ASP A 54 5.39 -4.90 -3.44
CA ASP A 54 4.87 -5.88 -2.51
C ASP A 54 5.94 -6.32 -1.49
N LEU A 55 7.10 -6.75 -1.97
CA LEU A 55 8.22 -7.15 -1.09
C LEU A 55 8.71 -6.00 -0.19
N ARG A 56 8.66 -4.75 -0.68
CA ARG A 56 9.01 -3.58 0.14
C ARG A 56 7.96 -3.31 1.22
N LEU A 57 6.68 -3.42 0.88
CA LEU A 57 5.58 -3.27 1.84
C LEU A 57 5.65 -4.37 2.91
N ALA A 58 5.84 -5.62 2.49
CA ALA A 58 5.99 -6.77 3.37
C ALA A 58 7.14 -6.57 4.37
N LYS A 59 8.29 -6.06 3.90
CA LYS A 59 9.42 -5.72 4.77
C LYS A 59 9.10 -4.60 5.77
N VAL A 60 8.35 -3.58 5.37
CA VAL A 60 7.98 -2.46 6.25
C VAL A 60 6.99 -2.89 7.32
N PHE A 61 6.00 -3.71 6.95
CA PHE A 61 4.94 -4.15 7.85
C PHE A 61 5.25 -5.45 8.60
N GLY A 62 6.36 -6.13 8.25
CA GLY A 62 6.77 -7.37 8.88
C GLY A 62 5.93 -8.59 8.47
N THR A 63 5.37 -8.58 7.26
CA THR A 63 4.63 -9.74 6.72
C THR A 63 5.58 -10.70 6.00
N SER A 64 5.35 -12.00 6.12
CA SER A 64 6.27 -13.04 5.60
C SER A 64 5.95 -13.50 4.17
N GLU A 65 4.70 -13.35 3.72
CA GLU A 65 4.22 -13.92 2.45
C GLU A 65 4.01 -12.89 1.34
N GLY A 66 4.07 -11.60 1.67
CA GLY A 66 3.62 -10.51 0.81
C GLY A 66 2.64 -9.61 1.57
N TYR A 67 2.29 -8.49 0.95
CA TYR A 67 1.20 -7.61 1.34
C TYR A 67 -0.09 -8.01 0.60
#